data_AF-A0A0E8EJP9-F1
#
_entry.id   AF-A0A0E8EJP9-F1
#
_cell.length_a   1.000
_cell.length_b   1.000
_cell.length_c   1.000
_cell.angle_alpha   90.00
_cell.angle_beta   90.00
_cell.angle_gamma   90.00
#
_symmetry.space_group_name_H-M   'P 1'
#
loop_
_entity.id
_entity.type
_entity.pdbx_description
1 polymer ?
#
loop_
_entity_poly.entity_id
_entity_poly.type
_entity_poly.pdbx_seq_one_letter_code
_entity_poly.pdbx_strand_id
1 'polypeptide(L)'
;MNDCSAIASKAETFNYKVVRQFAIMTVVWGIVGMAVGVLIAAQLIWPQLNFETAWLTYGRLRPLHTNAVIFAFGGSALFATSYYVVQRTCQARLFCDKLAAFTFWGWQVVIVAAAITLPMGFTSSKEYAELEWPIDILITLVWVAYAVVFFGTIVKRRSKHIYVANWFFGSYILTIAILHIFNNIEMPVTLWKSYSAYAGVQDAMVQWWYGHNAVGFFLTPASSA
;
A
#
# COMPACT_ATOMS: atom_id res chain seq x y z
N MET A 1 11.87 -36.69 -41.29
CA MET A 1 12.60 -35.62 -40.56
C MET A 1 11.58 -34.65 -39.99
N ASN A 2 10.82 -35.10 -39.00
CA ASN A 2 9.97 -34.27 -38.15
C ASN A 2 10.67 -34.28 -36.78
N ASP A 3 11.07 -33.13 -36.26
CA ASP A 3 11.31 -32.84 -34.83
C ASP A 3 12.11 -31.53 -34.65
N CYS A 4 11.63 -30.43 -35.21
CA CYS A 4 12.24 -29.10 -34.97
C CYS A 4 11.20 -27.99 -34.79
N SER A 5 10.22 -28.18 -33.90
CA SER A 5 9.41 -27.05 -33.41
C SER A 5 8.74 -27.24 -32.04
N ALA A 6 8.97 -28.34 -31.32
CA ALA A 6 8.31 -28.61 -30.04
C ALA A 6 9.00 -27.98 -28.81
N ILE A 7 9.54 -26.75 -28.94
CA ILE A 7 9.77 -25.87 -27.80
C ILE A 7 9.19 -24.50 -28.16
N ALA A 8 7.87 -24.44 -28.31
CA ALA A 8 7.16 -23.18 -28.21
C ALA A 8 7.43 -22.63 -26.80
N SER A 9 8.36 -21.68 -26.68
CA SER A 9 8.59 -20.90 -25.47
C SER A 9 7.22 -20.46 -24.95
N LYS A 10 6.87 -20.87 -23.73
CA LYS A 10 5.64 -20.49 -23.03
C LYS A 10 5.38 -19.02 -23.32
N ALA A 11 4.41 -18.73 -24.19
CA ALA A 11 4.24 -17.42 -24.79
C ALA A 11 4.30 -16.33 -23.70
N GLU A 12 5.07 -15.27 -23.95
CA GLU A 12 5.23 -14.09 -23.08
C GLU A 12 3.90 -13.34 -22.92
N THR A 13 2.92 -14.01 -22.34
CA THR A 13 1.64 -13.46 -21.97
C THR A 13 1.86 -12.64 -20.72
N PHE A 14 1.24 -11.47 -20.63
CA PHE A 14 1.31 -10.67 -19.42
C PHE A 14 0.65 -11.42 -18.24
N ASN A 15 1.19 -11.22 -17.04
CA ASN A 15 0.57 -11.75 -15.83
C ASN A 15 -0.57 -10.83 -15.40
N TYR A 16 -1.79 -11.19 -15.80
CA TYR A 16 -3.01 -10.49 -15.40
C TYR A 16 -3.65 -11.03 -14.11
N LYS A 17 -3.12 -12.10 -13.52
CA LYS A 17 -3.71 -12.69 -12.32
C LYS A 17 -3.64 -11.72 -11.16
N VAL A 18 -2.43 -11.22 -10.86
CA VAL A 18 -2.19 -10.29 -9.75
C VAL A 18 -2.89 -8.95 -9.99
N VAL A 19 -2.87 -8.46 -11.23
CA VAL A 19 -3.61 -7.23 -11.62
C VAL A 19 -5.10 -7.38 -11.35
N ARG A 20 -5.71 -8.51 -11.74
CA ARG A 20 -7.15 -8.76 -11.53
C ARG A 20 -7.48 -8.86 -10.04
N GLN A 21 -6.65 -9.56 -9.27
CA GLN A 21 -6.83 -9.70 -7.83
C GLN A 21 -6.80 -8.33 -7.14
N PHE A 22 -5.80 -7.49 -7.44
CA PHE A 22 -5.75 -6.13 -6.90
C PHE A 22 -6.91 -5.28 -7.39
N ALA A 23 -7.28 -5.32 -8.67
CA ALA A 23 -8.40 -4.53 -9.19
C ALA A 23 -9.73 -4.86 -8.50
N ILE A 24 -10.01 -6.15 -8.25
CA ILE A 24 -11.20 -6.56 -7.48
C ILE A 24 -11.10 -6.04 -6.05
N MET A 25 -9.95 -6.21 -5.39
CA MET A 25 -9.77 -5.76 -4.01
C MET A 25 -9.79 -4.23 -3.87
N THR A 26 -9.40 -3.47 -4.90
CA THR A 26 -9.59 -2.02 -4.96
C THR A 26 -11.07 -1.68 -4.81
N VAL A 27 -11.97 -2.34 -5.56
CA VAL A 27 -13.41 -2.07 -5.46
C VAL A 27 -13.94 -2.45 -4.07
N VAL A 28 -13.55 -3.62 -3.56
CA VAL A 28 -13.97 -4.10 -2.23
C VAL A 28 -13.54 -3.11 -1.15
N TRP A 29 -12.27 -2.73 -1.10
CA TRP A 29 -11.76 -1.80 -0.10
C TRP A 29 -12.25 -0.37 -0.30
N GLY A 30 -12.55 0.04 -1.53
CA GLY A 30 -13.20 1.31 -1.81
C GLY A 30 -14.58 1.39 -1.16
N ILE A 31 -15.39 0.35 -1.31
CA ILE A 31 -16.72 0.26 -0.68
C ILE A 31 -16.57 0.27 0.85
N VAL A 32 -15.69 -0.58 1.40
CA VAL A 32 -15.49 -0.67 2.86
C VAL A 32 -14.99 0.67 3.43
N GLY A 33 -13.94 1.25 2.85
CA GLY A 33 -13.36 2.50 3.31
C GLY A 33 -14.34 3.67 3.25
N MET A 34 -15.08 3.81 2.15
CA MET A 34 -16.11 4.85 2.01
C MET A 34 -17.30 4.62 2.96
N ALA A 35 -17.73 3.38 3.17
CA ALA A 35 -18.80 3.05 4.11
C ALA A 35 -18.44 3.42 5.56
N VAL A 36 -17.20 3.12 6.00
CA VAL A 36 -16.72 3.59 7.30
C VAL A 36 -16.66 5.12 7.35
N GLY A 37 -16.29 5.77 6.23
CA GLY A 37 -16.33 7.23 6.09
C GLY A 37 -17.71 7.83 6.32
N VAL A 38 -18.75 7.24 5.73
CA VAL A 38 -20.15 7.63 5.95
C VAL A 38 -20.56 7.41 7.40
N LEU A 39 -20.16 6.29 8.01
CA LEU A 39 -20.46 5.99 9.42
C LEU A 39 -19.85 7.04 10.36
N ILE A 40 -18.55 7.35 10.22
CA ILE A 40 -17.90 8.33 11.08
C ILE A 40 -18.41 9.75 10.84
N ALA A 41 -18.83 10.07 9.62
CA ALA A 41 -19.50 11.34 9.33
C ALA A 41 -20.86 11.42 10.04
N ALA A 42 -21.63 10.34 10.05
CA ALA A 42 -22.89 10.26 10.77
C ALA A 42 -22.68 10.35 12.30
N GLN A 43 -21.61 9.78 12.84
CA GLN A 43 -21.25 9.88 14.27
C GLN A 43 -20.96 11.32 14.73
N LEU A 44 -20.47 12.19 13.85
CA LEU A 44 -20.26 13.61 14.15
C LEU A 44 -21.58 14.39 14.30
N ILE A 45 -22.65 13.95 13.63
CA ILE A 45 -23.98 14.56 13.70
C ILE A 45 -24.81 13.92 14.81
N TRP A 46 -24.76 12.59 14.91
CA TRP A 46 -25.50 11.78 15.86
C TRP A 46 -24.54 10.94 16.72
N PRO A 47 -24.07 11.47 17.87
CA PRO A 47 -23.13 10.77 18.75
C PRO A 47 -23.61 9.41 19.27
N GLN A 48 -24.92 9.16 19.26
CA GLN A 48 -25.52 7.88 19.63
C GLN A 48 -25.02 6.72 18.74
N LEU A 49 -24.57 7.01 17.52
CA LEU A 49 -23.97 6.04 16.61
C LEU A 49 -22.55 5.59 17.00
N ASN A 50 -22.03 6.04 18.16
CA ASN A 50 -20.85 5.42 18.78
C ASN A 50 -21.19 4.10 19.51
N PHE A 51 -22.48 3.78 19.66
CA PHE A 51 -23.01 2.53 20.22
C PHE A 51 -22.52 2.19 21.64
N GLU A 52 -21.97 3.15 22.38
CA GLU A 52 -21.39 2.94 23.72
C GLU A 52 -20.37 1.80 23.79
N THR A 53 -19.71 1.49 22.66
CA THR A 53 -18.67 0.46 22.57
C THR A 53 -17.32 1.06 22.24
N ALA A 54 -16.24 0.50 22.79
CA ALA A 54 -14.90 1.03 22.57
C ALA A 54 -14.46 1.00 21.10
N TRP A 55 -14.81 -0.06 20.36
CA TRP A 55 -14.34 -0.34 18.99
C TRP A 55 -15.00 0.52 17.91
N LEU A 56 -16.26 0.91 18.11
CA LEU A 56 -17.02 1.70 17.12
C LEU A 56 -17.00 3.19 17.43
N THR A 57 -16.17 3.65 18.36
CA THR A 57 -16.04 5.07 18.63
C THR A 57 -15.36 5.81 17.47
N TYR A 58 -15.77 7.06 17.25
CA TYR A 58 -15.20 7.94 16.21
C TYR A 58 -13.66 7.99 16.26
N GLY A 59 -13.08 8.08 17.47
CA GLY A 59 -11.64 8.16 17.66
C GLY A 59 -10.85 6.95 17.14
N ARG A 60 -11.46 5.74 17.15
CA ARG A 60 -10.83 4.51 16.63
C ARG A 60 -11.21 4.21 15.18
N LEU A 61 -12.42 4.57 14.76
CA LEU A 61 -12.86 4.36 13.39
C LEU A 61 -12.28 5.38 12.41
N ARG A 62 -11.92 6.59 12.86
CA ARG A 62 -11.26 7.60 12.03
C ARG A 62 -9.94 7.09 11.42
N PRO A 63 -8.95 6.61 12.19
CA PRO A 63 -7.72 6.09 11.61
C PRO A 63 -7.98 4.85 10.74
N LEU A 64 -8.98 4.02 11.08
CA LEU A 64 -9.41 2.91 10.24
C LEU A 64 -9.90 3.38 8.86
N HIS A 65 -10.79 4.39 8.82
CA HIS A 65 -11.28 4.98 7.57
C HIS A 65 -10.13 5.51 6.72
N THR A 66 -9.25 6.32 7.32
CA THR A 66 -8.11 6.91 6.64
C THR A 66 -7.20 5.83 6.02
N ASN A 67 -6.83 4.81 6.79
CA ASN A 67 -5.99 3.71 6.32
C ASN A 67 -6.70 2.87 5.23
N ALA A 68 -8.00 2.60 5.39
CA ALA A 68 -8.79 1.85 4.42
C ALA A 68 -8.92 2.60 3.09
N VAL A 69 -9.12 3.91 3.10
CA VAL A 69 -9.26 4.68 1.85
C VAL A 69 -7.91 4.91 1.18
N ILE A 70 -6.85 5.21 1.94
CA ILE A 70 -5.54 5.51 1.36
C ILE A 70 -4.80 4.23 0.99
N PHE A 71 -4.51 3.36 1.96
CA PHE A 71 -3.64 2.20 1.72
C PHE A 71 -4.40 0.99 1.18
N ALA A 72 -5.63 0.75 1.64
CA ALA A 72 -6.39 -0.40 1.13
C ALA A 72 -6.97 -0.12 -0.26
N PHE A 73 -7.79 0.92 -0.41
CA PHE A 73 -8.36 1.31 -1.70
C PHE A 73 -7.28 1.89 -2.63
N GLY A 74 -6.66 3.01 -2.25
CA GLY A 74 -5.64 3.66 -3.05
C GLY A 74 -4.46 2.74 -3.34
N GLY A 75 -3.89 2.09 -2.33
CA GLY A 75 -2.76 1.16 -2.51
C GLY A 75 -3.11 -0.01 -3.43
N SER A 76 -4.27 -0.66 -3.28
CA SER A 76 -4.68 -1.72 -4.21
C SER A 76 -4.83 -1.20 -5.64
N ALA A 77 -5.37 0.01 -5.81
CA ALA A 77 -5.45 0.65 -7.13
C ALA A 77 -4.06 0.83 -7.73
N LEU A 78 -3.11 1.34 -6.96
CA LEU A 78 -1.72 1.55 -7.38
C LEU A 78 -1.01 0.26 -7.74
N PHE A 79 -1.19 -0.81 -6.96
CA PHE A 79 -0.65 -2.13 -7.29
C PHE A 79 -1.23 -2.67 -8.60
N ALA A 80 -2.54 -2.54 -8.81
CA ALA A 80 -3.18 -2.98 -10.05
C ALA A 80 -2.68 -2.17 -11.26
N THR A 81 -2.67 -0.84 -11.16
CA THR A 81 -2.28 0.04 -12.26
C THR A 81 -0.81 -0.08 -12.58
N SER A 82 0.08 -0.03 -11.59
CA SER A 82 1.53 -0.15 -11.80
C SER A 82 1.90 -1.48 -12.45
N TYR A 83 1.39 -2.62 -11.97
CA TYR A 83 1.68 -3.93 -12.56
C TYR A 83 1.10 -4.10 -13.95
N TYR A 84 -0.02 -3.46 -14.26
CA TYR A 84 -0.56 -3.46 -15.61
C TYR A 84 0.28 -2.58 -16.55
N VAL A 85 0.56 -1.34 -16.14
CA VAL A 85 1.25 -0.32 -16.95
C VAL A 85 2.70 -0.72 -17.18
N VAL A 86 3.45 -1.16 -16.16
CA VAL A 86 4.87 -1.51 -16.32
C VAL A 86 5.06 -2.67 -17.29
N GLN A 87 4.16 -3.66 -17.27
CA GLN A 87 4.21 -4.78 -18.20
C GLN A 87 4.02 -4.33 -19.65
N ARG A 88 3.03 -3.48 -19.90
CA ARG A 88 2.70 -3.02 -21.26
C ARG A 88 3.70 -2.02 -21.80
N THR A 89 4.15 -1.08 -20.99
CA THR A 89 5.10 -0.04 -21.38
C THR A 89 6.51 -0.59 -21.61
N CYS A 90 6.92 -1.59 -20.83
CA CYS A 90 8.19 -2.29 -21.03
C CYS A 90 8.11 -3.44 -22.04
N GLN A 91 6.89 -3.81 -22.47
CA GLN A 91 6.61 -4.97 -23.34
C GLN A 91 7.22 -6.27 -22.77
N ALA A 92 7.17 -6.43 -21.45
CA ALA A 92 7.78 -7.55 -20.74
C ALA A 92 6.83 -8.06 -19.64
N ARG A 93 6.83 -9.38 -19.41
CA ARG A 93 6.11 -9.97 -18.27
C ARG A 93 6.77 -9.54 -16.95
N LEU A 94 5.97 -9.48 -15.86
CA LEU A 94 6.49 -9.21 -14.51
C LEU A 94 7.71 -10.06 -14.16
N PHE A 95 8.68 -9.45 -13.49
CA PHE A 95 9.98 -10.05 -13.19
C PHE A 95 9.90 -11.40 -12.46
N CYS A 96 9.01 -11.52 -11.46
CA CYS A 96 8.80 -12.73 -10.67
C CYS A 96 7.33 -12.85 -10.24
N ASP A 97 6.61 -13.81 -10.83
CA ASP A 97 5.18 -14.03 -10.56
C ASP A 97 4.88 -14.42 -9.10
N LYS A 98 5.78 -15.20 -8.47
CA LYS A 98 5.62 -15.61 -7.06
C LYS A 98 5.79 -14.42 -6.12
N LEU A 99 6.75 -13.54 -6.40
CA LEU A 99 6.99 -12.35 -5.60
C LEU A 99 5.84 -11.33 -5.77
N ALA A 100 5.30 -11.19 -6.99
CA ALA A 100 4.10 -10.39 -7.22
C ALA A 100 2.88 -10.95 -6.46
N ALA A 101 2.71 -12.28 -6.41
CA ALA A 101 1.67 -12.90 -5.59
C ALA A 101 1.89 -12.69 -4.08
N PHE A 102 3.14 -12.70 -3.61
CA PHE A 102 3.49 -12.34 -2.23
C PHE A 102 3.09 -10.90 -1.92
N THR A 103 3.34 -9.95 -2.83
CA THR A 103 2.92 -8.55 -2.60
C THR A 103 1.40 -8.44 -2.46
N PHE A 104 0.63 -9.21 -3.24
CA PHE A 104 -0.82 -9.24 -3.09
C PHE A 104 -1.24 -9.75 -1.71
N TRP A 105 -0.88 -11.00 -1.37
CA TRP A 105 -1.33 -11.57 -0.11
C TRP A 105 -0.77 -10.83 1.11
N GLY A 106 0.48 -10.38 1.05
CA GLY A 106 1.09 -9.56 2.08
C GLY A 106 0.32 -8.25 2.28
N TRP A 107 -0.05 -7.55 1.20
CA TRP A 107 -0.85 -6.34 1.29
C TRP A 107 -2.24 -6.58 1.87
N GLN A 108 -2.90 -7.68 1.47
CA GLN A 108 -4.19 -8.04 2.07
C GLN A 108 -4.08 -8.34 3.56
N VAL A 109 -3.01 -9.01 4.00
CA VAL A 109 -2.75 -9.26 5.43
C VAL A 109 -2.52 -7.96 6.19
N VAL A 110 -1.76 -7.00 5.62
CA VAL A 110 -1.58 -5.66 6.21
C VAL A 110 -2.93 -4.97 6.42
N ILE A 111 -3.79 -4.96 5.40
CA ILE A 111 -5.10 -4.30 5.47
C ILE A 111 -6.01 -4.97 6.51
N VAL A 112 -6.05 -6.30 6.54
CA VAL A 112 -6.84 -7.03 7.52
C VAL A 112 -6.30 -6.82 8.94
N ALA A 113 -4.97 -6.77 9.10
CA ALA A 113 -4.35 -6.44 10.37
C ALA A 113 -4.78 -5.05 10.84
N ALA A 114 -4.73 -4.03 9.96
CA ALA A 114 -5.20 -2.68 10.26
C ALA A 114 -6.69 -2.65 10.65
N ALA A 115 -7.53 -3.44 9.97
CA ALA A 115 -8.95 -3.56 10.27
C ALA A 115 -9.24 -4.14 11.66
N ILE A 116 -8.32 -4.92 12.22
CA ILE A 116 -8.44 -5.52 13.55
C ILE A 116 -7.79 -4.63 14.60
N THR A 117 -6.55 -4.19 14.38
CA THR A 117 -5.74 -3.52 15.39
C THR A 117 -6.21 -2.09 15.70
N LEU A 118 -6.68 -1.35 14.69
CA LEU A 118 -7.11 0.04 14.89
C LEU A 118 -8.38 0.13 15.76
N PRO A 119 -9.46 -0.66 15.52
CA PRO A 119 -10.60 -0.71 16.43
C PRO A 119 -10.27 -1.23 17.84
N MET A 120 -9.25 -2.11 17.95
CA MET A 120 -8.75 -2.56 19.25
C MET A 120 -8.02 -1.45 20.03
N GLY A 121 -7.63 -0.37 19.35
CA GLY A 121 -6.97 0.80 19.94
C GLY A 121 -5.45 0.72 19.94
N PHE A 122 -4.86 -0.23 19.21
CA PHE A 122 -3.42 -0.29 19.00
C PHE A 122 -3.05 0.73 17.93
N THR A 123 -2.42 1.83 18.37
CA THR A 123 -1.99 2.89 17.46
C THR A 123 -0.77 3.65 17.97
N SER A 124 0.09 3.99 17.01
CA SER A 124 1.25 4.86 17.19
C SER A 124 0.87 6.34 17.30
N SER A 125 -0.42 6.69 17.12
CA SER A 125 -0.99 8.05 17.18
C SER A 125 -0.46 9.05 16.13
N LYS A 126 0.36 8.59 15.20
CA LYS A 126 0.87 9.33 14.05
C LYS A 126 -0.09 9.19 12.86
N GLU A 127 -0.57 10.31 12.32
CA GLU A 127 -1.49 10.29 11.18
C GLU A 127 -0.87 9.62 9.95
N TYR A 128 -1.63 8.75 9.28
CA TYR A 128 -1.19 7.91 8.16
C TYR A 128 -0.09 6.88 8.50
N ALA A 129 0.40 6.84 9.74
CA ALA A 129 1.37 5.89 10.28
C ALA A 129 0.85 5.32 11.61
N GLU A 130 -0.46 5.04 11.66
CA GLU A 130 -1.14 4.65 12.89
C GLU A 130 -0.89 3.21 13.31
N LEU A 131 -0.35 2.38 12.41
CA LEU A 131 -0.12 0.95 12.64
C LEU A 131 1.14 0.77 13.50
N GLU A 132 1.13 -0.24 14.37
CA GLU A 132 2.25 -0.53 15.27
C GLU A 132 3.37 -1.30 14.56
N TRP A 133 4.58 -1.25 15.14
CA TRP A 133 5.83 -1.81 14.59
C TRP A 133 5.77 -3.19 13.92
N PRO A 134 4.99 -4.21 14.36
CA PRO A 134 4.97 -5.50 13.67
C PRO A 134 4.37 -5.38 12.27
N ILE A 135 3.38 -4.50 12.11
CA ILE A 135 2.72 -4.24 10.83
C ILE A 135 3.62 -3.37 9.96
N ASP A 136 4.36 -2.42 10.55
CA ASP A 136 5.31 -1.59 9.82
C ASP A 136 6.45 -2.40 9.20
N ILE A 137 6.95 -3.41 9.91
CA ILE A 137 7.93 -4.36 9.36
C ILE A 137 7.30 -5.14 8.20
N LEU A 138 6.07 -5.64 8.36
CA LEU A 138 5.38 -6.38 7.30
C LEU A 138 5.18 -5.49 6.05
N ILE A 139 4.76 -4.24 6.23
CA ILE A 139 4.65 -3.25 5.15
C ILE A 139 5.99 -3.10 4.46
N THR A 140 7.07 -2.91 5.21
CA THR A 140 8.42 -2.74 4.66
C THR A 140 8.83 -3.95 3.81
N LEU A 141 8.59 -5.17 4.28
CA LEU A 141 8.90 -6.40 3.53
C LEU A 141 8.09 -6.52 2.24
N VAL A 142 6.79 -6.22 2.30
CA VAL A 142 5.90 -6.22 1.14
C VAL A 142 6.31 -5.15 0.13
N TRP A 143 6.69 -3.97 0.61
CA TRP A 143 7.11 -2.84 -0.21
C TRP A 143 8.45 -3.08 -0.91
N VAL A 144 9.41 -3.69 -0.21
CA VAL A 144 10.68 -4.11 -0.80
C VAL A 144 10.44 -5.17 -1.89
N ALA A 145 9.58 -6.16 -1.61
CA ALA A 145 9.19 -7.15 -2.61
C ALA A 145 8.55 -6.49 -3.85
N TYR A 146 7.69 -5.50 -3.64
CA TYR A 146 7.08 -4.71 -4.71
C TYR A 146 8.11 -3.94 -5.53
N ALA A 147 9.04 -3.26 -4.88
CA ALA A 147 10.12 -2.54 -5.54
C ALA A 147 10.98 -3.47 -6.41
N VAL A 148 11.34 -4.65 -5.89
CA VAL A 148 12.09 -5.66 -6.66
C VAL A 148 11.30 -6.13 -7.88
N VAL A 149 9.99 -6.38 -7.76
CA VAL A 149 9.16 -6.78 -8.89
C VAL A 149 9.08 -5.65 -9.94
N PHE A 150 8.83 -4.42 -9.51
CA PHE A 150 8.64 -3.28 -10.40
C PHE A 150 9.93 -2.92 -11.15
N PHE A 151 11.02 -2.65 -10.42
CA PHE A 151 12.31 -2.30 -11.02
C PHE A 151 12.91 -3.49 -11.79
N GLY A 152 12.75 -4.72 -11.30
CA GLY A 152 13.16 -5.91 -12.04
C GLY A 152 12.44 -6.04 -13.39
N THR A 153 11.18 -5.58 -13.49
CA THR A 153 10.42 -5.59 -14.75
C THR A 153 10.94 -4.53 -15.71
N ILE A 154 11.34 -3.35 -15.20
CA ILE A 154 11.97 -2.28 -16.00
C ILE A 154 13.35 -2.72 -16.54
N VAL A 155 14.11 -3.50 -15.77
CA VAL A 155 15.42 -4.04 -16.23
C VAL A 155 15.23 -5.00 -17.40
N LYS A 156 14.16 -5.80 -17.40
CA LYS A 156 13.81 -6.74 -18.48
C LYS A 156 13.10 -6.10 -19.68
N ARG A 157 12.99 -4.77 -19.74
CA ARG A 157 12.26 -4.08 -20.80
C ARG A 157 12.83 -4.37 -22.19
N ARG A 158 11.95 -4.40 -23.19
CA ARG A 158 12.34 -4.53 -24.60
C ARG A 158 12.64 -3.18 -25.27
N SER A 159 11.98 -2.11 -24.82
CA SER A 159 12.22 -0.75 -25.33
C SER A 159 13.47 -0.13 -24.70
N LYS A 160 14.26 0.61 -25.50
CA LYS A 160 15.44 1.33 -24.97
C LYS A 160 15.04 2.41 -23.96
N HIS A 161 13.94 3.13 -24.22
CA HIS A 161 13.42 4.19 -23.37
C HIS A 161 12.43 3.67 -22.32
N ILE A 162 12.44 4.28 -21.15
CA ILE A 162 11.47 4.02 -20.08
C ILE A 162 10.36 5.06 -20.20
N TYR A 163 9.11 4.61 -20.29
CA TYR A 163 7.95 5.49 -20.38
C TYR A 163 7.81 6.35 -19.12
N VAL A 164 7.37 7.59 -19.27
CA VAL A 164 7.35 8.60 -18.17
C VAL A 164 6.49 8.15 -16.99
N ALA A 165 5.38 7.43 -17.22
CA ALA A 165 4.58 6.87 -16.11
C ALA A 165 5.42 5.98 -15.18
N ASN A 166 6.39 5.22 -15.71
CA ASN A 166 7.27 4.40 -14.90
C ASN A 166 8.28 5.22 -14.08
N TRP A 167 8.56 6.47 -14.47
CA TRP A 167 9.38 7.38 -13.65
C TRP A 167 8.58 7.83 -12.43
N PHE A 168 7.30 8.18 -12.62
CA PHE A 168 6.39 8.52 -11.52
C PHE A 168 6.14 7.33 -10.60
N PHE A 169 5.88 6.13 -11.12
CA PHE A 169 5.76 4.94 -10.28
C PHE A 169 7.09 4.59 -9.59
N GLY A 170 8.23 4.74 -10.27
CA GLY A 170 9.55 4.50 -9.68
C GLY A 170 9.86 5.45 -8.54
N SER A 171 9.59 6.75 -8.70
CA SER A 171 9.78 7.76 -7.64
C SER A 171 8.84 7.53 -6.47
N TYR A 172 7.57 7.22 -6.73
CA TYR A 172 6.59 6.83 -5.70
C TYR A 172 7.09 5.66 -4.85
N ILE A 173 7.53 4.57 -5.48
CA ILE A 173 7.97 3.36 -4.77
C ILE A 173 9.14 3.68 -3.83
N LEU A 174 10.15 4.40 -4.35
CA LEU A 174 11.36 4.74 -3.59
C LEU A 174 11.06 5.74 -2.47
N THR A 175 10.37 6.83 -2.78
CA THR A 175 10.05 7.87 -1.81
C THR A 175 9.20 7.32 -0.67
N ILE A 176 8.15 6.53 -0.96
CA ILE A 176 7.31 5.92 0.08
C ILE A 176 8.10 4.94 0.96
N ALA A 177 9.04 4.18 0.39
CA ALA A 177 9.90 3.30 1.18
C ALA A 177 10.74 4.09 2.19
N ILE A 178 11.35 5.20 1.75
CA ILE A 178 12.16 6.07 2.59
C ILE A 178 11.28 6.71 3.68
N LEU A 179 10.14 7.28 3.29
CA LEU A 179 9.20 7.92 4.21
C LEU A 179 8.73 6.96 5.30
N HIS A 180 8.30 5.75 4.91
CA HIS A 180 7.83 4.72 5.83
C HIS A 180 8.91 4.31 6.84
N ILE A 181 10.13 4.05 6.37
CA ILE A 181 11.22 3.63 7.26
C ILE A 181 11.57 4.73 8.26
N PHE A 182 11.72 5.98 7.80
CA PHE A 182 12.19 7.07 8.66
C PHE A 182 11.12 7.58 9.62
N ASN A 183 9.84 7.61 9.22
CA ASN A 183 8.78 8.06 10.15
C ASN A 183 8.49 7.03 11.25
N ASN A 184 8.64 5.75 10.92
CA ASN A 184 8.32 4.62 11.79
C ASN A 184 9.58 4.04 12.45
N ILE A 185 10.60 4.87 12.68
CA ILE A 185 11.69 4.53 13.61
C ILE A 185 11.12 4.69 15.01
N GLU A 186 10.87 3.55 15.65
CA GLU A 186 10.25 3.48 16.96
C GLU A 186 10.86 2.38 17.83
N MET A 187 10.87 2.63 19.13
CA MET A 187 11.37 1.72 20.15
C MET A 187 10.20 0.83 20.62
N PRO A 188 10.21 -0.48 20.32
CA PRO A 188 9.15 -1.39 20.75
C PRO A 188 9.24 -1.62 22.26
N VAL A 189 8.11 -1.48 22.95
CA VAL A 189 7.98 -1.78 24.39
C VAL A 189 7.25 -3.09 24.60
N THR A 190 6.17 -3.31 23.84
CA THR A 190 5.43 -4.58 23.80
C THR A 190 5.09 -4.94 22.36
N LEU A 191 4.46 -6.10 22.14
CA LEU A 191 4.08 -6.55 20.80
C LEU A 191 3.21 -5.53 20.04
N TRP A 192 2.32 -4.82 20.73
CA TRP A 192 1.40 -3.84 20.14
C TRP A 192 1.57 -2.45 20.74
N LYS A 193 2.79 -2.13 21.20
CA LYS A 193 3.11 -0.79 21.67
C LYS A 193 4.56 -0.43 21.42
N SER A 194 4.76 0.70 20.76
CA SER A 194 6.05 1.36 20.57
C SER A 194 5.98 2.84 20.99
N TYR A 195 7.16 3.46 21.10
CA TYR A 195 7.33 4.90 21.23
C TYR A 195 8.24 5.41 20.10
N SER A 196 7.88 6.54 19.48
CA SER A 196 8.70 7.11 18.42
C SER A 196 10.12 7.43 18.91
N ALA A 197 11.10 7.25 18.04
CA ALA A 197 12.48 7.67 18.29
C ALA A 197 12.65 9.19 18.37
N TYR A 198 11.67 9.96 17.88
CA TYR A 198 11.67 11.41 17.89
C TYR A 198 10.72 11.95 18.97
N ALA A 199 10.92 13.21 19.38
CA ALA A 199 10.04 13.89 20.34
C ALA A 199 9.81 15.37 19.97
N GLY A 200 8.68 15.91 20.43
CA GLY A 200 8.36 17.34 20.32
C GLY A 200 8.34 17.86 18.88
N VAL A 201 9.00 18.99 18.65
CA VAL A 201 9.01 19.66 17.33
C VAL A 201 9.69 18.79 16.26
N GLN A 202 10.68 17.99 16.63
CA GLN A 202 11.36 17.10 15.68
C GLN A 202 10.41 16.00 15.20
N ASP A 203 9.65 15.39 16.11
CA ASP A 203 8.66 14.37 15.74
C ASP A 203 7.56 14.97 14.86
N ALA A 204 7.08 16.17 15.19
CA ALA A 204 6.10 16.88 14.36
C ALA A 204 6.63 17.16 12.94
N MET A 205 7.90 17.56 12.80
CA MET A 205 8.51 17.79 11.48
C MET A 205 8.66 16.50 10.68
N VAL A 206 9.15 15.41 11.30
CA VAL A 206 9.27 14.10 10.62
C VAL A 206 7.89 13.58 10.21
N GLN A 207 6.90 13.70 11.11
CA GLN A 207 5.52 13.28 10.88
C GLN A 207 4.86 14.04 9.72
N TRP A 208 5.04 15.35 9.62
CA TRP A 208 4.43 16.13 8.53
C TRP A 208 5.24 16.11 7.23
N TRP A 209 6.56 15.90 7.31
CA TRP A 209 7.35 15.51 6.15
C TRP A 209 6.83 14.18 5.58
N TYR A 210 6.57 13.19 6.44
CA TYR A 210 5.90 11.95 6.06
C TYR A 210 4.52 12.20 5.48
N GLY A 211 3.60 12.83 6.23
CA GLY A 211 2.20 12.99 5.84
C GLY A 211 2.01 13.76 4.54
N HIS A 212 2.75 14.86 4.34
CA HIS A 212 2.67 15.63 3.09
C HIS A 212 3.19 14.82 1.90
N ASN A 213 4.34 14.17 2.02
CA ASN A 213 4.91 13.39 0.93
C ASN A 213 4.18 12.05 0.74
N ALA A 214 3.50 11.51 1.74
CA ALA A 214 2.61 10.37 1.60
C ALA A 214 1.50 10.72 0.62
N VAL A 215 0.77 11.81 0.82
CA VAL A 215 -0.21 12.29 -0.17
C VAL A 215 0.48 12.67 -1.49
N GLY A 216 1.57 13.42 -1.40
CA GLY A 216 2.30 13.99 -2.53
C GLY A 216 2.99 12.96 -3.44
N PHE A 217 3.26 11.73 -2.98
CA PHE A 217 3.82 10.66 -3.81
C PHE A 217 2.89 9.45 -3.99
N PHE A 218 2.06 9.15 -2.99
CA PHE A 218 1.13 8.03 -3.08
C PHE A 218 -0.13 8.38 -3.89
N LEU A 219 -0.67 9.60 -3.72
CA LEU A 219 -1.96 9.99 -4.31
C LEU A 219 -1.81 10.90 -5.55
N THR A 220 -0.75 11.69 -5.66
CA THR A 220 -0.59 12.69 -6.74
C THR A 220 0.15 12.18 -7.99
N PRO A 221 1.42 11.78 -7.94
CA PRO A 221 2.15 11.40 -9.15
C PRO A 221 1.60 10.11 -9.75
N ALA A 222 1.00 9.25 -8.94
CA ALA A 222 0.39 8.04 -9.45
C ALA A 222 -1.00 8.23 -10.08
N SER A 223 -1.67 9.38 -9.87
CA SER A 223 -2.88 9.76 -10.63
C SER A 223 -2.57 10.56 -11.90
N SER A 224 -1.34 11.07 -12.01
CA SER A 224 -0.84 11.80 -13.19
C SER A 224 -0.16 10.88 -14.23
N ALA A 225 -0.05 9.59 -13.93
CA ALA A 225 0.65 8.55 -14.69
C ALA A 225 -0.33 7.68 -15.49
#